data_AF-A0AA39SEK0-F1
#
_entry.id   AF-A0AA39SEK0-F1
#
_cell.length_a   1.000
_cell.length_b   1.000
_cell.length_c   1.000
_cell.angle_alpha   90.00
_cell.angle_beta   90.00
_cell.angle_gamma   90.00
#
_symmetry.space_group_name_H-M   'P 1'
#
loop_
_entity.id
_entity.type
_entity.pdbx_description
1 polymer ?
#
loop_
_entity_poly.entity_id
_entity_poly.type
_entity_poly.pdbx_seq_one_letter_code
_entity_poly.pdbx_strand_id
1 'polypeptide(L)'
;MLLIVNPLLPTSKRSLTRDMGVDGNVWWVHSLGVSSHIQKGLSYISLWRLSSLSSSKVLLLHLPITEQKLCMQKFRLSIEVLDDHEGSFVFLDKWIRLAIEKKVEELDFDVQAYRMYTLPQEIFSAKSVTTLKLGGCKLENPFIIHSLKSLTLMNARINEEVLQKITSQCTSLEDLFLSDCCGFTNICLYNACKLKIINMQKFSWKLRSIKIVVPSLQQFIFDSESYRELNIVIDMAGCPNLKLLKLSNVGFTDQKFHELISKFPLLEDLNVCRCDPLEQIKISSHLLKKFSIGYCYGLKAIDIDTPNLLSFTYDTCPIPVFSINAPCLWEVGFVHQILETEKFYADTHWYLNIKEFLNASNQIEYLSLYVDGHKNSFSFDEFRKCSPSPPKEVGNLHLQTDFTSYYGAFLDGVLSICYPRILSVNNSCQADCFFIEWLYEKLINKDDNCCNIHDIKCWRHYLKNVKIESFIPYKDKKPLHLDSLIDRLRELPTGTFYFHLDW
;
A
#
# COMPACT_ATOMS: atom_id res chain seq x y z
N MET A 1 -3.92 11.46 28.52
CA MET A 1 -4.42 11.09 29.86
C MET A 1 -5.19 9.78 29.71
N LEU A 2 -4.58 8.67 30.16
CA LEU A 2 -5.18 7.34 30.16
C LEU A 2 -6.25 7.24 31.26
N LEU A 3 -7.33 6.52 30.97
CA LEU A 3 -8.14 5.84 31.97
C LEU A 3 -8.47 4.44 31.45
N ILE A 4 -7.83 3.46 32.05
CA ILE A 4 -8.15 2.03 31.96
C ILE A 4 -9.19 1.76 33.05
N VAL A 5 -10.34 1.17 32.69
CA VAL A 5 -11.17 0.40 33.61
C VAL A 5 -11.60 -0.88 32.87
N ASN A 6 -11.21 -2.02 33.44
CA ASN A 6 -11.53 -3.37 32.97
C ASN A 6 -12.74 -3.94 33.77
N PRO A 7 -13.29 -5.10 33.38
CA PRO A 7 -14.73 -5.35 33.15
C PRO A 7 -15.43 -5.99 34.35
N LEU A 8 -16.78 -6.06 34.34
CA LEU A 8 -17.59 -7.17 34.90
C LEU A 8 -19.12 -6.99 34.66
N LEU A 9 -19.71 -7.99 33.97
CA LEU A 9 -21.11 -8.50 34.02
C LEU A 9 -22.25 -7.77 33.24
N PRO A 10 -23.39 -8.42 32.93
CA PRO A 10 -23.59 -9.52 31.98
C PRO A 10 -24.75 -9.26 30.97
N THR A 11 -24.82 -10.06 29.89
CA THR A 11 -26.01 -10.39 29.06
C THR A 11 -27.08 -9.32 28.82
N SER A 12 -26.99 -8.63 27.67
CA SER A 12 -28.11 -8.56 26.71
C SER A 12 -27.57 -8.16 25.33
N LYS A 13 -27.99 -8.91 24.31
CA LYS A 13 -27.57 -8.83 22.90
C LYS A 13 -27.58 -7.38 22.38
N ARG A 14 -26.40 -6.83 22.12
CA ARG A 14 -26.19 -5.56 21.41
C ARG A 14 -25.59 -5.87 20.04
N SER A 15 -26.37 -5.70 18.98
CA SER A 15 -25.84 -5.48 17.63
C SER A 15 -25.24 -4.07 17.62
N LEU A 16 -23.91 -3.95 17.53
CA LEU A 16 -23.25 -2.66 17.31
C LEU A 16 -23.38 -2.32 15.82
N THR A 17 -24.44 -1.59 15.46
CA THR A 17 -24.46 -0.87 14.19
C THR A 17 -23.49 0.30 14.31
N ARG A 18 -22.32 0.22 13.67
CA ARG A 18 -21.54 1.42 13.37
C ARG A 18 -22.22 2.15 12.22
N ASP A 19 -22.77 3.31 12.55
CA ASP A 19 -23.11 4.43 11.68
C ASP A 19 -24.11 4.17 10.54
N MET A 20 -25.38 4.51 10.79
CA MET A 20 -26.37 4.83 9.76
C MET A 20 -26.60 6.34 9.76
N GLY A 21 -26.19 7.04 8.70
CA GLY A 21 -26.50 8.46 8.49
C GLY A 21 -26.73 8.75 7.01
N VAL A 22 -27.84 9.42 6.69
CA VAL A 22 -28.31 9.79 5.33
C VAL A 22 -28.02 11.25 5.03
N ASP A 23 -27.34 11.54 3.90
CA ASP A 23 -27.22 12.91 3.39
C ASP A 23 -27.10 12.97 1.85
N GLY A 24 -28.24 13.06 1.14
CA GLY A 24 -28.27 13.26 -0.32
C GLY A 24 -27.52 12.23 -1.19
N ASN A 25 -27.44 12.46 -2.52
CA ASN A 25 -27.00 11.46 -3.52
C ASN A 25 -25.50 11.05 -3.48
N VAL A 26 -24.72 11.38 -2.45
CA VAL A 26 -23.33 10.92 -2.26
C VAL A 26 -23.00 10.83 -0.76
N TRP A 27 -22.37 9.74 -0.29
CA TRP A 27 -22.16 9.42 1.13
C TRP A 27 -20.66 9.46 1.55
N TRP A 28 -20.35 10.13 2.67
CA TRP A 28 -19.04 10.13 3.38
C TRP A 28 -19.20 9.81 4.88
N VAL A 29 -18.17 9.26 5.53
CA VAL A 29 -18.02 9.24 7.01
C VAL A 29 -16.56 9.55 7.39
N HIS A 30 -16.37 10.46 8.36
CA HIS A 30 -15.08 10.91 8.90
C HIS A 30 -14.57 10.01 10.03
N SER A 31 -13.29 9.65 9.99
CA SER A 31 -12.49 9.33 11.19
C SER A 31 -11.55 10.50 11.48
N LEU A 32 -11.64 11.05 12.71
CA LEU A 32 -10.75 12.05 13.33
C LEU A 32 -10.73 13.47 12.71
N GLY A 33 -11.28 14.44 13.46
CA GLY A 33 -10.75 15.81 13.62
C GLY A 33 -10.74 16.77 12.42
N VAL A 34 -11.66 17.75 12.47
CA VAL A 34 -11.61 19.12 11.89
C VAL A 34 -11.87 19.31 10.37
N SER A 35 -12.96 20.02 10.04
CA SER A 35 -12.98 21.22 9.16
C SER A 35 -14.38 21.85 9.14
N SER A 36 -14.51 23.11 9.62
CA SER A 36 -14.61 24.38 8.89
C SER A 36 -16.00 24.74 8.36
N HIS A 37 -16.52 25.89 8.84
CA HIS A 37 -17.74 26.57 8.38
C HIS A 37 -17.68 27.03 6.92
N ILE A 38 -18.74 26.79 6.11
CA ILE A 38 -19.31 27.70 5.09
C ILE A 38 -20.85 27.45 4.96
N GLN A 39 -21.57 28.51 4.56
CA GLN A 39 -22.99 28.89 4.73
C GLN A 39 -24.13 28.08 4.05
N LYS A 40 -25.32 28.30 4.64
CA LYS A 40 -26.70 27.94 4.26
C LYS A 40 -27.13 28.24 2.81
N GLY A 41 -27.98 27.36 2.29
CA GLY A 41 -28.93 27.63 1.20
C GLY A 41 -30.05 26.57 1.07
N LEU A 42 -31.13 26.74 1.85
CA LEU A 42 -32.54 26.33 1.65
C LEU A 42 -32.83 24.98 0.92
N SER A 43 -33.34 23.89 1.51
CA SER A 43 -34.45 23.62 2.45
C SER A 43 -35.49 22.71 1.76
N TYR A 44 -35.59 21.44 2.15
CA TYR A 44 -36.87 20.80 2.50
C TYR A 44 -36.56 19.62 3.44
N ILE A 45 -36.83 19.85 4.72
CA ILE A 45 -36.66 18.90 5.82
C ILE A 45 -37.90 17.99 5.86
N SER A 46 -37.71 16.67 5.80
CA SER A 46 -38.67 15.72 6.36
C SER A 46 -38.03 15.00 7.55
N LEU A 47 -38.62 15.21 8.73
CA LEU A 47 -38.22 14.61 10.01
C LEU A 47 -38.54 13.11 10.02
N TRP A 48 -37.56 12.25 10.31
CA TRP A 48 -37.77 10.81 10.51
C TRP A 48 -37.78 10.47 12.02
N ARG A 49 -38.87 9.89 12.51
CA ARG A 49 -38.97 9.34 13.87
C ARG A 49 -38.65 7.84 13.85
N LEU A 50 -37.64 7.41 14.60
CA LEU A 50 -37.49 6.02 15.01
C LEU A 50 -38.52 5.70 16.10
N SER A 51 -39.35 4.69 15.88
CA SER A 51 -40.13 4.06 16.95
C SER A 51 -39.84 2.57 16.99
N SER A 52 -39.26 2.09 18.09
CA SER A 52 -39.18 0.67 18.41
C SER A 52 -40.45 0.24 19.14
N LEU A 53 -41.23 -0.66 18.56
CA LEU A 53 -42.29 -1.36 19.28
C LEU A 53 -41.92 -2.84 19.41
N SER A 54 -41.82 -3.24 20.68
CA SER A 54 -41.90 -4.59 21.26
C SER A 54 -41.80 -5.80 20.33
N SER A 55 -40.86 -6.69 20.68
CA SER A 55 -40.76 -8.13 20.33
C SER A 55 -40.60 -8.55 18.86
N SER A 56 -40.73 -7.64 17.90
CA SER A 56 -40.32 -7.87 16.51
C SER A 56 -39.41 -6.72 16.09
N LYS A 57 -38.08 -6.91 16.17
CA LYS A 57 -37.09 -5.91 15.75
C LYS A 57 -37.05 -5.80 14.23
N VAL A 58 -38.10 -5.20 13.66
CA VAL A 58 -38.14 -4.75 12.26
C VAL A 58 -37.66 -3.30 12.25
N LEU A 59 -36.52 -3.03 11.62
CA LEU A 59 -36.14 -1.68 11.22
C LEU A 59 -37.11 -1.23 10.12
N LEU A 60 -38.18 -0.54 10.52
CA LEU A 60 -39.03 0.20 9.60
C LEU A 60 -38.29 1.47 9.18
N LEU A 61 -37.44 1.35 8.15
CA LEU A 61 -37.17 2.48 7.27
C LEU A 61 -38.49 2.81 6.57
N HIS A 62 -39.32 3.65 7.21
CA HIS A 62 -40.45 4.29 6.54
C HIS A 62 -39.87 5.25 5.50
N LEU A 63 -39.61 4.72 4.31
CA LEU A 63 -39.49 5.50 3.10
C LEU A 63 -40.92 5.91 2.71
N PRO A 64 -41.34 7.18 2.75
CA PRO A 64 -42.53 7.64 2.07
C PRO A 64 -42.08 7.83 0.64
N ILE A 65 -41.95 6.72 -0.08
CA ILE A 65 -41.83 6.76 -1.53
C ILE A 65 -43.19 6.39 -2.09
N THR A 66 -44.19 7.18 -1.74
CA THR A 66 -45.36 7.36 -2.57
C THR A 66 -45.04 8.49 -3.54
N GLU A 67 -44.95 8.13 -4.83
CA GLU A 67 -45.14 8.99 -6.02
C GLU A 67 -43.96 9.65 -6.76
N GLN A 68 -42.68 9.44 -6.43
CA GLN A 68 -41.60 9.93 -7.32
C GLN A 68 -40.69 8.82 -7.87
N LYS A 69 -40.52 8.85 -9.21
CA LYS A 69 -39.61 8.04 -10.06
C LYS A 69 -38.12 8.32 -9.78
N LEU A 70 -37.74 8.51 -8.53
CA LEU A 70 -36.35 8.74 -8.16
C LEU A 70 -35.56 7.44 -8.34
N CYS A 71 -34.54 7.48 -9.20
CA CYS A 71 -33.58 6.40 -9.35
C CYS A 71 -32.50 6.57 -8.28
N MET A 72 -32.11 5.47 -7.63
CA MET A 72 -31.03 5.44 -6.66
C MET A 72 -29.72 5.35 -7.44
N GLN A 73 -28.75 6.24 -7.19
CA GLN A 73 -27.44 6.14 -7.86
C GLN A 73 -26.55 5.14 -7.15
N LYS A 74 -26.45 5.26 -5.82
CA LYS A 74 -25.57 4.44 -4.99
C LYS A 74 -26.28 3.95 -3.75
N PHE A 75 -26.12 2.67 -3.45
CA PHE A 75 -26.51 2.04 -2.20
C PHE A 75 -25.28 1.42 -1.55
N ARG A 76 -24.98 1.82 -0.32
CA ARG A 76 -23.90 1.23 0.48
C ARG A 76 -24.43 0.73 1.81
N LEU A 77 -24.13 -0.53 2.12
CA LEU A 77 -24.38 -1.11 3.43
C LEU A 77 -23.11 -1.80 3.92
N SER A 78 -22.69 -1.47 5.14
CA SER A 78 -21.66 -2.20 5.88
C SER A 78 -22.26 -2.58 7.22
N ILE A 79 -22.36 -3.88 7.51
CA ILE A 79 -23.01 -4.35 8.73
C ILE A 79 -22.24 -5.49 9.39
N GLU A 80 -22.12 -5.42 10.71
CA GLU A 80 -21.60 -6.50 11.54
C GLU A 80 -22.78 -7.25 12.19
N VAL A 81 -22.92 -8.54 11.87
CA VAL A 81 -23.98 -9.42 12.39
C VAL A 81 -23.38 -10.35 13.43
N LEU A 82 -23.53 -9.97 14.70
CA LEU A 82 -22.97 -10.67 15.85
C LEU A 82 -23.77 -11.92 16.28
N ASP A 83 -25.02 -12.05 15.83
CA ASP A 83 -25.99 -13.10 16.23
C ASP A 83 -26.61 -13.74 14.98
N ASP A 84 -26.11 -14.91 14.58
CA ASP A 84 -26.49 -15.64 13.37
C ASP A 84 -27.61 -16.67 13.64
N HIS A 85 -28.78 -16.19 14.06
CA HIS A 85 -29.98 -17.02 14.13
C HIS A 85 -30.59 -17.15 12.72
N GLU A 86 -31.27 -18.27 12.42
CA GLU A 86 -32.03 -18.40 11.17
C GLU A 86 -33.03 -17.22 11.03
N GLY A 87 -32.87 -16.44 9.97
CA GLY A 87 -33.66 -15.23 9.71
C GLY A 87 -32.92 -13.90 9.90
N SER A 88 -31.71 -13.90 10.46
CA SER A 88 -30.90 -12.68 10.63
C SER A 88 -30.51 -11.98 9.32
N PHE A 89 -30.72 -12.60 8.16
CA PHE A 89 -30.41 -11.99 6.85
C PHE A 89 -31.64 -11.55 6.05
N VAL A 90 -32.87 -11.84 6.51
CA VAL A 90 -34.10 -11.55 5.73
C VAL A 90 -34.30 -10.05 5.47
N PHE A 91 -33.86 -9.19 6.40
CA PHE A 91 -33.93 -7.74 6.18
C PHE A 91 -32.92 -7.26 5.13
N LEU A 92 -31.79 -7.95 4.95
CA LEU A 92 -30.80 -7.65 3.92
C LEU A 92 -31.39 -7.86 2.53
N ASP A 93 -32.09 -8.98 2.33
CA ASP A 93 -32.78 -9.28 1.07
C ASP A 93 -33.79 -8.18 0.73
N LYS A 94 -34.53 -7.68 1.73
CA LYS A 94 -35.49 -6.60 1.53
C LYS A 94 -34.82 -5.30 1.09
N TRP A 95 -33.69 -4.94 1.68
CA TRP A 95 -32.96 -3.73 1.31
C TRP A 95 -32.35 -3.83 -0.08
N ILE A 96 -31.80 -5.00 -0.44
CA ILE A 96 -31.31 -5.26 -1.80
C ILE A 96 -32.45 -5.14 -2.81
N ARG A 97 -33.62 -5.75 -2.55
CA ARG A 97 -34.80 -5.62 -3.42
C ARG A 97 -35.21 -4.16 -3.63
N LEU A 98 -35.29 -3.38 -2.56
CA LEU A 98 -35.63 -1.95 -2.64
C LEU A 98 -34.62 -1.17 -3.47
N ALA A 99 -33.32 -1.45 -3.34
CA ALA A 99 -32.27 -0.80 -4.14
C ALA A 99 -32.42 -1.13 -5.63
N ILE A 100 -32.70 -2.40 -5.96
CA ILE A 100 -32.91 -2.86 -7.34
C ILE A 100 -34.19 -2.25 -7.94
N GLU A 101 -35.29 -2.21 -7.19
CA GLU A 101 -36.54 -1.54 -7.62
C GLU A 101 -36.32 -0.06 -7.93
N LYS A 102 -35.37 0.58 -7.24
CA LYS A 102 -34.94 1.95 -7.48
C LYS A 102 -33.84 2.09 -8.53
N LYS A 103 -33.54 1.05 -9.30
CA LYS A 103 -32.57 1.09 -10.41
C LYS A 103 -31.18 1.56 -9.96
N VAL A 104 -30.68 0.98 -8.87
CA VAL A 104 -29.35 1.28 -8.33
C VAL A 104 -28.25 1.06 -9.38
N GLU A 105 -27.29 1.99 -9.47
CA GLU A 105 -26.14 1.89 -10.38
C GLU A 105 -24.90 1.32 -9.67
N GLU A 106 -24.59 1.80 -8.47
CA GLU A 106 -23.54 1.27 -7.59
C GLU A 106 -24.15 0.60 -6.37
N LEU A 107 -23.93 -0.70 -6.24
CA LEU A 107 -24.36 -1.51 -5.10
C LEU A 107 -23.13 -1.99 -4.33
N ASP A 108 -22.97 -1.51 -3.10
CA ASP A 108 -21.84 -1.78 -2.22
C ASP A 108 -22.35 -2.42 -0.93
N PHE A 109 -21.96 -3.65 -0.68
CA PHE A 109 -22.59 -4.49 0.32
C PHE A 109 -21.54 -5.31 1.06
N ASP A 110 -21.23 -4.94 2.29
CA ASP A 110 -20.25 -5.62 3.15
C ASP A 110 -20.94 -6.18 4.40
N VAL A 111 -20.89 -7.49 4.56
CA VAL A 111 -21.49 -8.22 5.69
C VAL A 111 -20.41 -8.93 6.47
N GLN A 112 -20.14 -8.44 7.68
CA GLN A 112 -19.25 -9.07 8.63
C GLN A 112 -20.07 -9.97 9.55
N ALA A 113 -20.13 -11.26 9.25
CA ALA A 113 -20.92 -12.24 9.99
C ALA A 113 -20.16 -13.55 10.17
N TYR A 114 -20.56 -14.36 11.16
CA TYR A 114 -20.00 -15.69 11.38
C TYR A 114 -20.25 -16.64 10.19
N ARG A 115 -21.43 -16.54 9.55
CA ARG A 115 -21.75 -17.23 8.30
C ARG A 115 -21.76 -16.23 7.15
N MET A 116 -21.22 -16.66 6.02
CA MET A 116 -21.25 -15.87 4.79
C MET A 116 -22.69 -15.70 4.30
N TYR A 117 -23.03 -14.48 3.90
CA TYR A 117 -24.34 -14.16 3.38
C TYR A 117 -24.50 -14.68 1.95
N THR A 118 -25.55 -15.48 1.71
CA THR A 118 -25.89 -15.92 0.35
C THR A 118 -26.71 -14.83 -0.32
N LEU A 119 -26.22 -14.31 -1.45
CA LEU A 119 -26.94 -13.26 -2.14
C LEU A 119 -28.29 -13.72 -2.72
N PRO A 120 -29.32 -12.87 -2.64
CA PRO A 120 -30.63 -13.14 -3.24
C PRO A 120 -30.52 -13.06 -4.77
N GLN A 121 -31.22 -13.95 -5.48
CA GLN A 121 -31.10 -14.07 -6.95
C GLN A 121 -31.58 -12.83 -7.70
N GLU A 122 -32.42 -11.99 -7.08
CA GLU A 122 -32.99 -10.80 -7.67
C GLU A 122 -31.92 -9.78 -8.11
N ILE A 123 -30.79 -9.73 -7.41
CA ILE A 123 -29.66 -8.85 -7.76
C ILE A 123 -29.09 -9.18 -9.14
N PHE A 124 -29.19 -10.45 -9.55
CA PHE A 124 -28.67 -10.95 -10.82
C PHE A 124 -29.54 -10.52 -12.00
N SER A 125 -30.75 -10.00 -11.76
CA SER A 125 -31.65 -9.47 -12.79
C SER A 125 -31.59 -7.95 -12.91
N ALA A 126 -30.74 -7.27 -12.12
CA ALA A 126 -30.66 -5.82 -12.11
C ALA A 126 -30.05 -5.28 -13.41
N LYS A 127 -30.78 -4.42 -14.12
CA LYS A 127 -30.37 -3.89 -15.43
C LYS A 127 -29.56 -2.59 -15.37
N SER A 128 -29.59 -1.93 -14.21
CA SER A 128 -28.98 -0.62 -13.98
C SER A 128 -27.62 -0.73 -13.31
N VAL A 129 -27.32 -1.87 -12.66
CA VAL A 129 -26.11 -2.03 -11.85
C VAL A 129 -24.89 -2.04 -12.74
N THR A 130 -24.03 -1.04 -12.60
CA THR A 130 -22.74 -0.92 -13.27
C THR A 130 -21.58 -1.27 -12.36
N THR A 131 -21.75 -1.12 -11.05
CA THR A 131 -20.71 -1.41 -10.05
C THR A 131 -21.30 -2.26 -8.94
N LEU A 132 -20.69 -3.42 -8.69
CA LEU A 132 -21.11 -4.36 -7.65
C LEU A 132 -19.92 -4.66 -6.73
N LYS A 133 -20.05 -4.32 -5.45
CA LYS A 133 -19.05 -4.60 -4.41
C LYS A 133 -19.67 -5.46 -3.33
N LEU A 134 -19.11 -6.65 -3.10
CA LEU A 134 -19.66 -7.64 -2.18
C LEU A 134 -18.59 -8.10 -1.18
N GLY A 135 -18.85 -7.88 0.10
CA GLY A 135 -18.05 -8.26 1.25
C GLY A 135 -18.71 -9.36 2.07
N GLY A 136 -17.96 -10.41 2.45
CA GLY A 136 -18.47 -11.47 3.34
C GLY A 136 -19.58 -12.35 2.74
N CYS A 137 -19.60 -12.47 1.42
CA CYS A 137 -20.68 -13.09 0.66
C CYS A 137 -20.31 -14.48 0.11
N LYS A 138 -21.30 -15.36 0.00
CA LYS A 138 -21.19 -16.67 -0.65
C LYS A 138 -21.88 -16.62 -2.02
N LEU A 139 -21.12 -16.93 -3.07
CA LEU A 139 -21.55 -16.94 -4.46
C LEU A 139 -21.57 -18.39 -4.98
N GLU A 140 -22.72 -19.04 -4.84
CA GLU A 140 -22.90 -20.43 -5.28
C GLU A 140 -23.28 -20.56 -6.75
N ASN A 141 -23.98 -19.55 -7.29
CA ASN A 141 -24.52 -19.56 -8.65
C ASN A 141 -23.91 -18.43 -9.49
N PRO A 142 -23.63 -18.67 -10.78
CA PRO A 142 -23.22 -17.62 -11.70
C PRO A 142 -24.37 -16.66 -11.96
N PHE A 143 -24.02 -15.42 -12.27
CA PHE A 143 -24.98 -14.39 -12.60
C PHE A 143 -24.55 -13.57 -13.80
N ILE A 144 -25.52 -12.97 -14.49
CA ILE A 144 -25.31 -12.22 -15.71
C ILE A 144 -25.92 -10.84 -15.57
N ILE A 145 -25.06 -9.84 -15.37
CA ILE A 145 -25.47 -8.43 -15.32
C ILE A 145 -24.80 -7.73 -16.51
N HIS A 146 -25.54 -7.56 -17.60
CA HIS A 146 -24.99 -7.00 -18.86
C HIS A 146 -24.49 -5.56 -18.75
N SER A 147 -24.99 -4.79 -17.77
CA SER A 147 -24.56 -3.42 -17.47
C SER A 147 -23.31 -3.35 -16.59
N LEU A 148 -22.89 -4.47 -15.99
CA LEU A 148 -21.82 -4.50 -14.99
C LEU A 148 -20.48 -4.16 -15.63
N LYS A 149 -19.84 -3.10 -15.15
CA LYS A 149 -18.51 -2.64 -15.54
C LYS A 149 -17.44 -2.96 -14.52
N SER A 150 -17.78 -2.95 -13.23
CA SER A 150 -16.84 -3.21 -12.13
C SER A 150 -17.42 -4.22 -11.14
N LEU A 151 -16.66 -5.28 -10.86
CA LEU A 151 -16.97 -6.27 -9.83
C LEU A 151 -15.87 -6.30 -8.77
N THR A 152 -16.26 -6.09 -7.52
CA THR A 152 -15.36 -6.18 -6.35
C THR A 152 -15.89 -7.24 -5.41
N LEU A 153 -15.08 -8.25 -5.11
CA LEU A 153 -15.38 -9.27 -4.12
C LEU A 153 -14.35 -9.20 -2.99
N MET A 154 -14.80 -9.10 -1.75
CA MET A 154 -13.97 -9.03 -0.55
C MET A 154 -14.41 -10.11 0.43
N ASN A 155 -13.49 -10.90 0.97
CA ASN A 155 -13.82 -11.97 1.92
C ASN A 155 -14.99 -12.86 1.41
N ALA A 156 -14.96 -13.20 0.11
CA ALA A 156 -16.06 -13.89 -0.55
C ALA A 156 -15.72 -15.36 -0.83
N ARG A 157 -16.71 -16.24 -0.75
CA ARG A 157 -16.57 -17.64 -1.19
C ARG A 157 -17.19 -17.83 -2.55
N ILE A 158 -16.37 -18.15 -3.53
CA ILE A 158 -16.74 -18.29 -4.93
C ILE A 158 -15.94 -19.45 -5.53
N ASN A 159 -16.60 -20.27 -6.35
CA ASN A 159 -15.92 -21.36 -7.05
C ASN A 159 -15.37 -20.87 -8.41
N GLU A 160 -14.45 -21.64 -8.97
CA GLU A 160 -13.73 -21.32 -10.21
C GLU A 160 -14.69 -21.18 -11.41
N GLU A 161 -15.67 -22.08 -11.53
CA GLU A 161 -16.66 -22.07 -12.61
C GLU A 161 -17.58 -20.84 -12.59
N VAL A 162 -18.00 -20.42 -11.39
CA VAL A 162 -18.85 -19.25 -11.18
C VAL A 162 -18.08 -17.99 -11.58
N LEU A 163 -16.82 -17.85 -11.14
CA LEU A 163 -15.98 -16.72 -11.53
C LEU A 163 -15.78 -16.66 -13.06
N GLN A 164 -15.47 -17.79 -13.69
CA GLN A 164 -15.30 -17.85 -15.15
C GLN A 164 -16.61 -17.51 -15.89
N LYS A 165 -17.76 -18.00 -15.42
CA LYS A 165 -19.06 -17.68 -16.03
C LYS A 165 -19.41 -16.19 -15.88
N ILE A 166 -19.20 -15.61 -14.70
CA ILE A 166 -19.44 -14.18 -14.47
C ILE A 166 -18.56 -13.33 -15.41
N THR A 167 -17.26 -13.63 -15.48
CA THR A 167 -16.31 -12.85 -16.29
C THR A 167 -16.54 -12.98 -17.80
N SER A 168 -17.00 -14.15 -18.27
CA SER A 168 -17.29 -14.37 -19.70
C SER A 168 -18.69 -13.91 -20.13
N GLN A 169 -19.68 -13.92 -19.24
CA GLN A 169 -21.07 -13.57 -19.58
C GLN A 169 -21.42 -12.11 -19.29
N CYS A 170 -20.74 -11.46 -18.34
CA CYS A 170 -20.86 -10.01 -18.11
C CYS A 170 -20.05 -9.25 -19.18
N THR A 171 -20.63 -9.09 -20.37
CA THR A 171 -19.95 -8.54 -21.57
C THR A 171 -19.50 -7.08 -21.47
N SER A 172 -19.90 -6.36 -20.41
CA SER A 172 -19.47 -4.99 -20.13
C SER A 172 -18.41 -4.89 -19.04
N LEU A 173 -17.97 -6.00 -18.45
CA LEU A 173 -17.05 -6.00 -17.32
C LEU A 173 -15.66 -5.53 -17.76
N GLU A 174 -15.20 -4.44 -17.17
CA GLU A 174 -13.90 -3.79 -17.42
C GLU A 174 -12.94 -4.00 -16.24
N ASP A 175 -13.46 -4.05 -15.00
CA ASP A 175 -12.67 -4.13 -13.78
C ASP A 175 -13.10 -5.31 -12.89
N LEU A 176 -12.14 -6.15 -12.50
CA LEU A 176 -12.32 -7.25 -11.57
C LEU A 176 -11.36 -7.11 -10.39
N PHE A 177 -11.91 -6.95 -9.19
CA PHE A 177 -11.14 -6.93 -7.94
C PHE A 177 -11.57 -8.10 -7.05
N LEU A 178 -10.62 -8.92 -6.63
CA LEU A 178 -10.79 -10.04 -5.73
C LEU A 178 -9.84 -9.86 -4.55
N SER A 179 -10.36 -9.76 -3.33
CA SER A 179 -9.54 -9.69 -2.11
C SER A 179 -10.01 -10.73 -1.12
N ASP A 180 -9.07 -11.50 -0.56
CA ASP A 180 -9.33 -12.51 0.46
C ASP A 180 -10.48 -13.47 0.07
N CYS A 181 -10.53 -13.83 -1.21
CA CYS A 181 -11.56 -14.72 -1.73
C CYS A 181 -11.11 -16.18 -1.62
N CYS A 182 -12.01 -17.06 -1.19
CA CYS A 182 -11.76 -18.49 -1.05
C CYS A 182 -12.61 -19.33 -2.00
N GLY A 183 -12.16 -20.57 -2.25
CA GLY A 183 -12.81 -21.50 -3.20
C GLY A 183 -12.05 -21.70 -4.50
N PHE A 184 -10.82 -21.17 -4.60
CA PHE A 184 -9.94 -21.34 -5.74
C PHE A 184 -8.76 -22.27 -5.42
N THR A 185 -8.52 -23.22 -6.31
CA THR A 185 -7.25 -23.94 -6.45
C THR A 185 -6.55 -23.51 -7.76
N ASN A 186 -7.31 -23.26 -8.82
CA ASN A 186 -6.85 -22.80 -10.12
C ASN A 186 -7.78 -21.72 -10.66
N ILE A 187 -7.24 -20.57 -11.07
CA ILE A 187 -8.04 -19.52 -11.68
C ILE A 187 -7.80 -19.55 -13.19
N CYS A 188 -8.85 -19.84 -13.95
CA CYS A 188 -8.81 -19.83 -15.41
C CYS A 188 -9.81 -18.79 -15.93
N LEU A 189 -9.30 -17.73 -16.56
CA LEU A 189 -10.12 -16.65 -17.12
C LEU A 189 -9.95 -16.59 -18.65
N TYR A 190 -11.06 -16.69 -19.38
CA TYR A 190 -11.09 -16.60 -20.84
C TYR A 190 -12.41 -16.00 -21.33
N ASN A 191 -12.44 -15.52 -22.58
CA ASN A 191 -13.60 -14.90 -23.23
C ASN A 191 -14.16 -13.65 -22.49
N ALA A 192 -13.33 -12.96 -21.69
CA ALA A 192 -13.70 -11.72 -21.01
C ALA A 192 -13.31 -10.49 -21.85
N CYS A 193 -14.01 -10.27 -22.97
CA CYS A 193 -13.53 -9.40 -24.07
C CYS A 193 -13.34 -7.91 -23.75
N LYS A 194 -13.94 -7.38 -22.67
CA LYS A 194 -13.79 -5.97 -22.27
C LYS A 194 -12.97 -5.78 -20.99
N LEU A 195 -12.54 -6.88 -20.37
CA LEU A 195 -11.86 -6.83 -19.08
C LEU A 195 -10.46 -6.22 -19.29
N LYS A 196 -10.20 -5.11 -18.60
CA LYS A 196 -8.97 -4.30 -18.69
C LYS A 196 -8.12 -4.42 -17.43
N ILE A 197 -8.74 -4.56 -16.27
CA ILE A 197 -8.05 -4.58 -14.98
C ILE A 197 -8.46 -5.83 -14.21
N ILE A 198 -7.45 -6.57 -13.75
CA ILE A 198 -7.61 -7.66 -12.80
C ILE A 198 -6.70 -7.37 -11.61
N ASN A 199 -7.29 -7.30 -10.43
CA ASN A 199 -6.57 -7.12 -9.17
C ASN A 199 -6.97 -8.23 -8.20
N MET A 200 -5.98 -9.02 -7.81
CA MET A 200 -6.12 -10.18 -6.94
C MET A 200 -5.23 -9.96 -5.70
N GLN A 201 -5.84 -9.78 -4.54
CA GLN A 201 -5.14 -9.48 -3.30
C GLN A 201 -5.45 -10.50 -2.21
N LYS A 202 -4.51 -10.67 -1.28
CA LYS A 202 -4.68 -11.51 -0.08
C LYS A 202 -5.08 -12.96 -0.41
N PHE A 203 -4.55 -13.51 -1.50
CA PHE A 203 -4.87 -14.89 -1.88
C PHE A 203 -4.16 -15.91 -0.98
N SER A 204 -4.91 -16.95 -0.61
CA SER A 204 -4.42 -18.04 0.23
C SER A 204 -3.42 -18.96 -0.49
N TRP A 205 -2.62 -19.69 0.29
CA TRP A 205 -1.65 -20.69 -0.19
C TRP A 205 -2.24 -21.91 -0.90
N LYS A 206 -3.58 -22.01 -0.98
CA LYS A 206 -4.25 -23.08 -1.71
C LYS A 206 -4.24 -22.86 -3.23
N LEU A 207 -4.07 -21.61 -3.68
CA LEU A 207 -4.01 -21.30 -5.11
C LEU A 207 -2.72 -21.86 -5.70
N ARG A 208 -2.83 -22.64 -6.77
CA ARG A 208 -1.71 -23.32 -7.44
C ARG A 208 -1.43 -22.79 -8.85
N SER A 209 -2.45 -22.29 -9.55
CA SER A 209 -2.27 -21.76 -10.90
C SER A 209 -3.23 -20.63 -11.24
N ILE A 210 -2.77 -19.73 -12.11
CA ILE A 210 -3.52 -18.64 -12.71
C ILE A 210 -3.27 -18.69 -14.21
N LYS A 211 -4.33 -18.91 -14.99
CA LYS A 211 -4.30 -18.89 -16.44
C LYS A 211 -5.28 -17.83 -16.95
N ILE A 212 -4.77 -16.81 -17.66
CA ILE A 212 -5.59 -15.71 -18.18
C ILE A 212 -5.37 -15.58 -19.68
N VAL A 213 -6.46 -15.66 -20.43
CA VAL A 213 -6.51 -15.49 -21.89
C VAL A 213 -7.49 -14.37 -22.19
N VAL A 214 -7.04 -13.14 -21.98
CA VAL A 214 -7.84 -11.92 -22.07
C VAL A 214 -7.06 -10.85 -22.85
N PRO A 215 -7.25 -10.76 -24.19
CA PRO A 215 -6.46 -9.85 -25.01
C PRO A 215 -6.67 -8.37 -24.71
N SER A 216 -7.80 -7.99 -24.10
CA SER A 216 -8.10 -6.61 -23.68
C SER A 216 -7.42 -6.21 -22.37
N LEU A 217 -6.79 -7.14 -21.66
CA LEU A 217 -6.22 -6.89 -20.34
C LEU A 217 -5.03 -5.93 -20.44
N GLN A 218 -5.07 -4.88 -19.62
CA GLN A 218 -4.06 -3.83 -19.57
C GLN A 218 -3.31 -3.83 -18.24
N GLN A 219 -3.97 -4.23 -17.15
CA GLN A 219 -3.40 -4.21 -15.81
C GLN A 219 -3.66 -5.54 -15.10
N PHE A 220 -2.60 -6.12 -14.54
CA PHE A 220 -2.67 -7.30 -13.69
C PHE A 220 -1.90 -7.04 -12.41
N ILE A 221 -2.61 -7.15 -11.28
CA ILE A 221 -2.06 -7.01 -9.94
C ILE A 221 -2.35 -8.30 -9.21
N PHE A 222 -1.31 -8.95 -8.70
CA PHE A 222 -1.42 -10.15 -7.89
C PHE A 222 -0.59 -9.98 -6.62
N ASP A 223 -1.24 -10.20 -5.47
CA ASP A 223 -0.64 -10.12 -4.15
C ASP A 223 -1.17 -11.25 -3.25
N SER A 224 -0.25 -11.98 -2.62
CA SER A 224 -0.57 -13.01 -1.64
C SER A 224 -0.19 -12.58 -0.21
N GLU A 225 -1.10 -12.80 0.73
CA GLU A 225 -0.88 -12.54 2.17
C GLU A 225 -0.23 -13.74 2.90
N SER A 226 0.29 -14.73 2.17
CA SER A 226 0.92 -15.90 2.82
C SER A 226 2.27 -15.55 3.46
N TYR A 227 2.52 -16.04 4.67
CA TYR A 227 3.85 -15.98 5.31
C TYR A 227 4.92 -16.82 4.58
N ARG A 228 4.51 -17.61 3.57
CA ARG A 228 5.39 -18.39 2.72
C ARG A 228 5.12 -18.00 1.27
N GLU A 229 6.16 -17.97 0.46
CA GLU A 229 6.05 -17.64 -0.95
C GLU A 229 5.12 -18.64 -1.65
N LEU A 230 4.25 -18.14 -2.52
CA LEU A 230 3.36 -19.03 -3.26
C LEU A 230 4.06 -19.56 -4.51
N ASN A 231 4.28 -20.87 -4.52
CA ASN A 231 4.64 -21.61 -5.73
C ASN A 231 3.43 -21.73 -6.66
N ILE A 232 3.06 -20.62 -7.31
CA ILE A 232 1.98 -20.60 -8.32
C ILE A 232 2.55 -20.61 -9.73
N VAL A 233 1.81 -21.25 -10.63
CA VAL A 233 2.06 -21.17 -12.07
C VAL A 233 1.19 -20.08 -12.65
N ILE A 234 1.80 -19.01 -13.17
CA ILE A 234 1.10 -17.93 -13.89
C ILE A 234 1.32 -18.08 -15.39
N ASP A 235 0.23 -18.26 -16.15
CA ASP A 235 0.24 -18.26 -17.60
C ASP A 235 -0.73 -17.21 -18.15
N MET A 236 -0.16 -16.16 -18.76
CA MET A 236 -0.93 -15.07 -19.36
C MET A 236 -0.50 -14.79 -20.80
N ALA A 237 -0.13 -15.83 -21.55
CA ALA A 237 0.29 -15.71 -22.95
C ALA A 237 -0.79 -15.09 -23.85
N GLY A 238 -2.06 -15.15 -23.45
CA GLY A 238 -3.19 -14.54 -24.16
C GLY A 238 -3.44 -13.06 -23.85
N CYS A 239 -2.53 -12.37 -23.16
CA CYS A 239 -2.69 -10.99 -22.70
C CYS A 239 -1.63 -10.04 -23.31
N PRO A 240 -1.53 -9.89 -24.65
CA PRO A 240 -0.44 -9.14 -25.29
C PRO A 240 -0.47 -7.62 -25.04
N ASN A 241 -1.63 -7.07 -24.63
CA ASN A 241 -1.82 -5.64 -24.38
C ASN A 241 -1.55 -5.22 -22.93
N LEU A 242 -0.95 -6.11 -22.13
CA LEU A 242 -0.64 -5.82 -20.73
C LEU A 242 0.41 -4.71 -20.65
N LYS A 243 0.08 -3.64 -19.91
CA LYS A 243 0.91 -2.46 -19.68
C LYS A 243 1.43 -2.37 -18.26
N LEU A 244 0.69 -2.92 -17.29
CA LEU A 244 1.05 -2.89 -15.88
C LEU A 244 0.99 -4.30 -15.29
N LEU A 245 2.09 -4.71 -14.68
CA LEU A 245 2.24 -5.99 -14.00
C LEU A 245 2.78 -5.75 -12.59
N LYS A 246 2.00 -6.10 -11.57
CA LYS A 246 2.45 -6.13 -10.18
C LYS A 246 2.34 -7.53 -9.61
N LEU A 247 3.45 -8.05 -9.11
CA LEU A 247 3.55 -9.39 -8.56
C LEU A 247 4.17 -9.30 -7.17
N SER A 248 3.39 -9.65 -6.17
CA SER A 248 3.81 -9.67 -4.77
C SER A 248 3.70 -11.09 -4.20
N ASN A 249 4.75 -11.52 -3.51
CA ASN A 249 4.79 -12.77 -2.74
C ASN A 249 4.64 -14.05 -3.60
N VAL A 250 5.39 -14.11 -4.71
CA VAL A 250 5.37 -15.24 -5.67
C VAL A 250 6.73 -15.92 -5.77
N GLY A 251 6.74 -17.25 -5.65
CA GLY A 251 7.94 -18.08 -5.77
C GLY A 251 8.39 -18.32 -7.21
N PHE A 252 8.91 -17.30 -7.90
CA PHE A 252 9.46 -17.45 -9.24
C PHE A 252 10.94 -17.83 -9.23
N THR A 253 11.33 -18.78 -10.06
CA THR A 253 12.72 -18.91 -10.51
C THR A 253 13.01 -17.84 -11.58
N ASP A 254 14.27 -17.46 -11.74
CA ASP A 254 14.73 -16.51 -12.78
C ASP A 254 14.15 -16.84 -14.17
N GLN A 255 14.22 -18.11 -14.56
CA GLN A 255 13.68 -18.58 -15.84
C GLN A 255 12.19 -18.30 -15.99
N LYS A 256 11.37 -18.66 -14.99
CA LYS A 256 9.91 -18.48 -15.04
C LYS A 256 9.53 -17.00 -15.07
N PHE A 257 10.26 -16.17 -14.34
CA PHE A 257 10.07 -14.72 -14.33
C PHE A 257 10.32 -14.12 -15.72
N HIS A 258 11.45 -14.47 -16.35
CA HIS A 258 11.78 -13.99 -17.69
C HIS A 258 10.85 -14.53 -18.78
N GLU A 259 10.46 -15.80 -18.70
CA GLU A 259 9.43 -16.38 -19.58
C GLU A 259 8.09 -15.65 -19.44
N LEU A 260 7.70 -15.28 -18.22
CA LEU A 260 6.47 -14.53 -17.98
C LEU A 260 6.53 -13.12 -18.59
N ILE A 261 7.59 -12.36 -18.32
CA ILE A 261 7.73 -10.98 -18.81
C ILE A 261 7.82 -10.94 -20.33
N SER A 262 8.47 -11.92 -20.96
CA SER A 262 8.58 -12.00 -22.42
C SER A 262 7.23 -12.03 -23.16
N LYS A 263 6.15 -12.40 -22.45
CA LYS A 263 4.77 -12.43 -22.99
C LYS A 263 4.13 -11.04 -23.08
N PHE A 264 4.73 -10.01 -22.50
CA PHE A 264 4.16 -8.65 -22.41
C PHE A 264 5.05 -7.61 -23.14
N PRO A 265 5.02 -7.58 -24.48
CA PRO A 265 5.86 -6.67 -25.25
C PRO A 265 5.51 -5.19 -25.06
N LEU A 266 4.33 -4.86 -24.53
CA LEU A 266 3.85 -3.49 -24.30
C LEU A 266 3.94 -3.05 -22.83
N LEU A 267 4.71 -3.76 -22.01
CA LEU A 267 4.80 -3.47 -20.58
C LEU A 267 5.46 -2.11 -20.31
N GLU A 268 4.73 -1.23 -19.62
CA GLU A 268 5.14 0.12 -19.25
C GLU A 268 5.48 0.25 -17.75
N ASP A 269 4.88 -0.58 -16.89
CA ASP A 269 5.03 -0.56 -15.42
C ASP A 269 5.19 -1.98 -14.88
N LEU A 270 6.33 -2.26 -14.25
CA LEU A 270 6.65 -3.55 -13.63
C LEU A 270 6.96 -3.36 -12.14
N ASN A 271 6.23 -4.06 -11.28
CA ASN A 271 6.50 -4.11 -9.85
C ASN A 271 6.66 -5.57 -9.39
N VAL A 272 7.76 -5.84 -8.68
CA VAL A 272 8.09 -7.15 -8.12
C VAL A 272 8.37 -6.98 -6.64
N CYS A 273 7.62 -7.64 -5.78
CA CYS A 273 7.75 -7.48 -4.34
C CYS A 273 7.73 -8.84 -3.63
N ARG A 274 8.61 -9.09 -2.65
CA ARG A 274 8.62 -10.35 -1.86
C ARG A 274 8.72 -11.62 -2.71
N CYS A 275 9.56 -11.60 -3.75
CA CYS A 275 9.78 -12.75 -4.64
C CYS A 275 11.15 -13.38 -4.35
N ASP A 276 11.31 -14.00 -3.18
CA ASP A 276 12.61 -14.41 -2.65
C ASP A 276 13.40 -15.45 -3.49
N PRO A 277 12.77 -16.38 -4.24
CA PRO A 277 13.54 -17.29 -5.10
C PRO A 277 14.14 -16.64 -6.35
N LEU A 278 13.83 -15.36 -6.61
CA LEU A 278 14.35 -14.61 -7.75
C LEU A 278 15.74 -14.07 -7.40
N GLU A 279 16.78 -14.65 -8.02
CA GLU A 279 18.17 -14.29 -7.75
C GLU A 279 18.73 -13.30 -8.77
N GLN A 280 18.27 -13.38 -10.02
CA GLN A 280 18.79 -12.56 -11.11
C GLN A 280 17.67 -11.92 -11.92
N ILE A 281 17.81 -10.62 -12.17
CA ILE A 281 16.87 -9.85 -12.99
C ILE A 281 17.62 -9.21 -14.13
N LYS A 282 17.30 -9.64 -15.35
CA LYS A 282 17.69 -8.95 -16.58
C LYS A 282 16.48 -8.35 -17.30
N ILE A 283 16.48 -7.04 -17.48
CA ILE A 283 15.40 -6.31 -18.17
C ILE A 283 16.00 -5.43 -19.26
N SER A 284 15.60 -5.66 -20.51
CA SER A 284 15.90 -4.77 -21.63
C SER A 284 14.58 -4.38 -22.31
N SER A 285 14.24 -3.09 -22.28
CA SER A 285 12.98 -2.58 -22.83
C SER A 285 13.04 -1.08 -23.09
N HIS A 286 12.57 -0.67 -24.27
CA HIS A 286 12.40 0.74 -24.62
C HIS A 286 11.02 1.30 -24.24
N LEU A 287 10.09 0.46 -23.79
CA LEU A 287 8.72 0.87 -23.45
C LEU A 287 8.48 0.96 -21.93
N LEU A 288 9.34 0.30 -21.14
CA LEU A 288 9.24 0.32 -19.69
C LEU A 288 9.53 1.72 -19.15
N LYS A 289 8.56 2.30 -18.45
CA LYS A 289 8.62 3.64 -17.86
C LYS A 289 8.82 3.58 -16.35
N LYS A 290 8.32 2.53 -15.70
CA LYS A 290 8.43 2.34 -14.25
C LYS A 290 8.88 0.93 -13.93
N PHE A 291 9.87 0.83 -13.06
CA PHE A 291 10.31 -0.44 -12.53
C PHE A 291 10.53 -0.32 -11.03
N SER A 292 9.88 -1.19 -10.26
CA SER A 292 10.01 -1.24 -8.82
C SER A 292 10.32 -2.65 -8.37
N ILE A 293 11.34 -2.79 -7.52
CA ILE A 293 11.65 -4.04 -6.82
C ILE A 293 11.72 -3.81 -5.31
N GLY A 294 11.07 -4.67 -4.55
CA GLY A 294 10.93 -4.54 -3.10
C GLY A 294 11.06 -5.87 -2.36
N TYR A 295 11.72 -5.89 -1.20
CA TYR A 295 11.68 -7.02 -0.27
C TYR A 295 12.02 -8.38 -0.89
N CYS A 296 12.90 -8.45 -1.89
CA CYS A 296 13.34 -9.69 -2.54
C CYS A 296 14.71 -10.09 -1.98
N TYR A 297 14.72 -10.90 -0.93
CA TYR A 297 15.92 -11.19 -0.13
C TYR A 297 16.90 -12.16 -0.80
N GLY A 298 16.47 -12.92 -1.80
CA GLY A 298 17.34 -13.78 -2.60
C GLY A 298 18.03 -13.08 -3.77
N LEU A 299 17.75 -11.79 -4.03
CA LEU A 299 18.29 -11.07 -5.17
C LEU A 299 19.81 -10.90 -5.06
N LYS A 300 20.53 -11.37 -6.08
CA LYS A 300 22.00 -11.33 -6.18
C LYS A 300 22.50 -10.47 -7.34
N ALA A 301 21.76 -10.38 -8.45
CA ALA A 301 22.19 -9.61 -9.61
C ALA A 301 21.03 -8.89 -10.32
N ILE A 302 21.31 -7.68 -10.83
CA ILE A 302 20.35 -6.86 -11.57
C ILE A 302 21.02 -6.19 -12.79
N ASP A 303 20.49 -6.43 -13.98
CA ASP A 303 20.95 -5.89 -15.27
C ASP A 303 19.77 -5.20 -15.96
N ILE A 304 19.78 -3.87 -16.01
CA ILE A 304 18.68 -3.05 -16.52
C ILE A 304 19.21 -2.20 -17.67
N ASP A 305 18.70 -2.45 -18.87
CA ASP A 305 18.92 -1.63 -20.07
C ASP A 305 17.60 -1.04 -20.54
N THR A 306 17.18 0.05 -19.91
CA THR A 306 15.89 0.70 -20.14
C THR A 306 16.06 2.22 -20.27
N PRO A 307 16.52 2.72 -21.44
CA PRO A 307 16.90 4.12 -21.61
C PRO A 307 15.73 5.11 -21.48
N ASN A 308 14.49 4.62 -21.60
CA ASN A 308 13.26 5.42 -21.46
C ASN A 308 12.58 5.26 -20.09
N LEU A 309 13.27 4.66 -19.11
CA LEU A 309 12.77 4.56 -17.75
C LEU A 309 12.59 5.97 -17.18
N LEU A 310 11.50 6.20 -16.47
CA LEU A 310 11.16 7.48 -15.83
C LEU A 310 11.30 7.41 -14.31
N SER A 311 11.13 6.23 -13.74
CA SER A 311 11.22 6.00 -12.30
C SER A 311 11.73 4.59 -12.02
N PHE A 312 12.70 4.51 -11.12
CA PHE A 312 13.25 3.27 -10.59
C PHE A 312 13.11 3.26 -9.07
N THR A 313 12.45 2.24 -8.53
CA THR A 313 12.34 2.04 -7.09
C THR A 313 13.07 0.76 -6.68
N TYR A 314 13.98 0.87 -5.72
CA TYR A 314 14.73 -0.25 -5.17
C TYR A 314 14.62 -0.25 -3.66
N ASP A 315 13.87 -1.18 -3.07
CA ASP A 315 13.57 -1.14 -1.64
C ASP A 315 13.86 -2.47 -0.93
N THR A 316 14.58 -2.41 0.19
CA THR A 316 14.72 -3.51 1.15
C THR A 316 15.15 -4.83 0.50
N CYS A 317 16.08 -4.75 -0.46
CA CYS A 317 16.73 -5.91 -1.08
C CYS A 317 18.23 -5.87 -0.76
N PRO A 318 18.94 -7.01 -0.75
CA PRO A 318 20.40 -7.04 -0.64
C PRO A 318 21.04 -6.21 -1.75
N ILE A 319 22.21 -5.61 -1.55
CA ILE A 319 22.88 -4.88 -2.63
C ILE A 319 23.37 -5.91 -3.66
N PRO A 320 22.85 -5.91 -4.90
CA PRO A 320 23.16 -6.94 -5.87
C PRO A 320 24.42 -6.56 -6.64
N VAL A 321 24.96 -7.48 -7.42
CA VAL A 321 25.80 -7.11 -8.57
C VAL A 321 24.92 -6.38 -9.57
N PHE A 322 25.25 -5.14 -9.91
CA PHE A 322 24.36 -4.30 -10.72
C PHE A 322 25.01 -3.78 -12.00
N SER A 323 24.18 -3.63 -13.04
CA SER A 323 24.48 -2.94 -14.28
C SER A 323 23.20 -2.21 -14.68
N ILE A 324 23.15 -0.89 -14.54
CA ILE A 324 21.91 -0.13 -14.73
C ILE A 324 22.16 1.03 -15.70
N ASN A 325 21.58 0.92 -16.90
CA ASN A 325 21.44 1.98 -17.88
C ASN A 325 19.99 2.51 -17.85
N ALA A 326 19.71 3.33 -16.84
CA ALA A 326 18.40 3.96 -16.65
C ALA A 326 18.59 5.41 -16.15
N PRO A 327 18.66 6.41 -17.06
CA PRO A 327 18.93 7.80 -16.72
C PRO A 327 17.67 8.48 -16.16
N CYS A 328 17.22 8.01 -15.00
CA CYS A 328 15.96 8.39 -14.38
C CYS A 328 16.13 8.67 -12.89
N LEU A 329 15.06 9.16 -12.25
CA LEU A 329 15.02 9.41 -10.81
C LEU A 329 14.91 8.09 -10.07
N TRP A 330 15.82 7.89 -9.11
CA TRP A 330 15.84 6.72 -8.25
C TRP A 330 15.24 7.02 -6.88
N GLU A 331 14.38 6.11 -6.44
CA GLU A 331 13.88 6.01 -5.08
C GLU A 331 14.45 4.73 -4.47
N VAL A 332 15.34 4.87 -3.50
CA VAL A 332 16.08 3.73 -2.94
C VAL A 332 15.82 3.62 -1.44
N GLY A 333 15.52 2.42 -0.96
CA GLY A 333 15.33 2.11 0.45
C GLY A 333 16.23 0.95 0.86
N PHE A 334 16.96 1.11 1.95
CA PHE A 334 17.68 0.02 2.60
C PHE A 334 17.18 -0.10 4.03
N VAL A 335 16.55 -1.24 4.33
CA VAL A 335 16.08 -1.57 5.67
C VAL A 335 16.89 -2.73 6.23
N HIS A 336 17.50 -2.51 7.38
CA HIS A 336 17.96 -3.57 8.27
C HIS A 336 16.74 -4.34 8.81
N GLN A 337 16.43 -5.53 8.28
CA GLN A 337 15.43 -6.39 8.92
C GLN A 337 16.06 -7.70 9.38
N ILE A 338 15.79 -8.01 10.65
CA ILE A 338 16.20 -9.19 11.39
C ILE A 338 15.44 -10.38 10.80
N LEU A 339 16.01 -11.04 9.78
CA LEU A 339 15.84 -12.49 9.72
C LEU A 339 16.61 -13.01 10.93
N GLU A 340 15.90 -13.54 11.93
CA GLU A 340 16.41 -13.94 13.26
C GLU A 340 17.62 -14.90 13.22
N THR A 341 18.01 -15.37 12.05
CA THR A 341 19.04 -16.36 11.82
C THR A 341 20.43 -15.79 11.47
N GLU A 342 20.55 -14.53 11.02
CA GLU A 342 21.87 -13.95 10.69
C GLU A 342 22.10 -12.58 11.37
N LYS A 343 23.19 -12.47 12.12
CA LYS A 343 23.63 -11.23 12.77
C LYS A 343 24.24 -10.30 11.71
N PHE A 344 23.40 -9.59 10.96
CA PHE A 344 23.88 -8.54 10.04
C PHE A 344 24.28 -7.27 10.81
N TYR A 345 25.50 -6.79 10.59
CA TYR A 345 26.05 -5.54 11.15
C TYR A 345 26.20 -4.49 10.05
N ALA A 346 25.77 -3.26 10.32
CA ALA A 346 26.06 -2.11 9.46
C ALA A 346 27.51 -1.66 9.70
N ASP A 347 28.45 -2.39 9.11
CA ASP A 347 29.87 -2.11 9.15
C ASP A 347 30.31 -1.16 8.02
N THR A 348 31.58 -0.80 7.99
CA THR A 348 32.16 0.04 6.93
C THR A 348 31.91 -0.49 5.52
N HIS A 349 31.93 -1.82 5.33
CA HIS A 349 31.76 -2.45 4.02
C HIS A 349 30.32 -2.29 3.51
N TRP A 350 29.32 -2.39 4.39
CA TRP A 350 27.93 -2.11 4.03
C TRP A 350 27.73 -0.68 3.48
N TYR A 351 28.29 0.34 4.15
CA TYR A 351 28.22 1.72 3.65
C TYR A 351 28.97 1.88 2.31
N LEU A 352 30.11 1.22 2.12
CA LEU A 352 30.86 1.26 0.85
C LEU A 352 30.01 0.71 -0.30
N ASN A 353 29.33 -0.42 -0.08
CA ASN A 353 28.47 -1.04 -1.09
C ASN A 353 27.27 -0.14 -1.42
N ILE A 354 26.67 0.54 -0.43
CA ILE A 354 25.60 1.52 -0.71
C ILE A 354 26.14 2.68 -1.56
N LYS A 355 27.31 3.22 -1.20
CA LYS A 355 27.91 4.31 -1.97
C LYS A 355 28.21 3.91 -3.41
N GLU A 356 28.72 2.70 -3.62
CA GLU A 356 28.95 2.15 -4.96
C GLU A 356 27.63 2.04 -5.75
N PHE A 357 26.58 1.51 -5.12
CA PHE A 357 25.26 1.39 -5.73
C PHE A 357 24.65 2.75 -6.11
N LEU A 358 24.71 3.74 -5.21
CA LEU A 358 24.20 5.09 -5.48
C LEU A 358 24.99 5.81 -6.58
N ASN A 359 26.28 5.49 -6.75
CA ASN A 359 27.11 6.07 -7.81
C ASN A 359 26.73 5.60 -9.22
N ALA A 360 25.96 4.51 -9.33
CA ALA A 360 25.44 4.03 -10.61
C ALA A 360 24.42 5.00 -11.24
N SER A 361 23.77 5.84 -10.43
CA SER A 361 22.81 6.85 -10.89
C SER A 361 23.38 8.25 -10.76
N ASN A 362 22.93 9.16 -11.63
CA ASN A 362 23.20 10.59 -11.48
C ASN A 362 22.06 11.34 -10.77
N GLN A 363 20.93 10.68 -10.50
CA GLN A 363 19.72 11.32 -10.01
C GLN A 363 19.06 10.44 -8.92
N ILE A 364 19.50 10.59 -7.68
CA ILE A 364 18.84 9.98 -6.52
C ILE A 364 17.87 11.01 -5.93
N GLU A 365 16.57 10.80 -6.13
CA GLU A 365 15.52 11.69 -5.63
C GLU A 365 15.22 11.45 -4.16
N TYR A 366 15.16 10.17 -3.78
CA TYR A 366 14.80 9.74 -2.45
C TYR A 366 15.67 8.56 -2.01
N LEU A 367 16.25 8.65 -0.82
CA LEU A 367 16.99 7.59 -0.16
C LEU A 367 16.40 7.36 1.22
N SER A 368 16.02 6.14 1.56
CA SER A 368 15.63 5.76 2.92
C SER A 368 16.63 4.77 3.50
N LEU A 369 17.06 5.02 4.72
CA LEU A 369 17.96 4.14 5.46
C LEU A 369 17.34 3.82 6.82
N TYR A 370 17.18 2.53 7.09
CA TYR A 370 16.89 2.01 8.41
C TYR A 370 18.04 1.13 8.89
N VAL A 371 18.63 1.49 10.03
CA VAL A 371 19.77 0.78 10.63
C VAL A 371 19.49 0.55 12.11
N ASP A 372 19.67 -0.69 12.57
CA ASP A 372 19.71 -1.03 14.00
C ASP A 372 20.96 -0.42 14.64
N GLY A 373 20.75 0.57 15.52
CA GLY A 373 21.83 1.30 16.18
C GLY A 373 22.73 0.43 17.07
N HIS A 374 22.27 -0.74 17.52
CA HIS A 374 23.06 -1.67 18.33
C HIS A 374 24.11 -2.45 17.53
N LYS A 375 24.00 -2.43 16.20
CA LYS A 375 24.83 -3.24 15.29
C LYS A 375 25.54 -2.38 14.25
N ASN A 376 25.92 -1.17 14.64
CA ASN A 376 26.71 -0.29 13.79
C ASN A 376 28.17 -0.23 14.27
N SER A 377 29.10 -0.57 13.39
CA SER A 377 30.54 -0.55 13.66
C SER A 377 31.31 0.27 12.62
N PHE A 378 30.68 1.29 12.05
CA PHE A 378 31.28 2.15 11.04
C PHE A 378 32.60 2.79 11.51
N SER A 379 33.63 2.70 10.66
CA SER A 379 34.92 3.35 10.84
C SER A 379 35.20 4.33 9.71
N PHE A 380 35.17 5.62 10.01
CA PHE A 380 35.44 6.67 9.02
C PHE A 380 36.85 6.59 8.42
N ASP A 381 37.84 6.24 9.24
CA ASP A 381 39.24 6.12 8.82
C ASP A 381 39.45 4.96 7.84
N GLU A 382 38.72 3.87 7.99
CA GLU A 382 38.69 2.76 7.05
C GLU A 382 37.93 3.14 5.77
N PHE A 383 36.75 3.74 5.94
CA PHE A 383 35.89 4.14 4.82
C PHE A 383 36.62 5.06 3.83
N ARG A 384 37.29 6.11 4.34
CA ARG A 384 37.99 7.07 3.48
C ARG A 384 39.19 6.50 2.74
N LYS A 385 39.83 5.45 3.27
CA LYS A 385 40.94 4.75 2.61
C LYS A 385 40.44 3.95 1.41
N CYS A 386 39.26 3.34 1.55
CA CYS A 386 38.66 2.49 0.51
C CYS A 386 37.86 3.29 -0.53
N SER A 387 37.31 4.45 -0.16
CA SER A 387 36.48 5.26 -1.06
C SER A 387 36.86 6.74 -1.00
N PRO A 388 37.84 7.17 -1.81
CA PRO A 388 38.31 8.54 -1.81
C PRO A 388 37.40 9.52 -2.58
N SER A 389 36.31 9.05 -3.18
CA SER A 389 35.37 9.90 -3.90
C SER A 389 34.50 10.74 -2.93
N PRO A 390 34.04 11.93 -3.33
CA PRO A 390 33.07 12.67 -2.53
C PRO A 390 31.74 11.91 -2.41
N PRO A 391 30.95 12.14 -1.34
CA PRO A 391 29.58 11.66 -1.23
C PRO A 391 28.69 12.15 -2.37
N LYS A 392 27.66 11.36 -2.72
CA LYS A 392 26.73 11.68 -3.80
C LYS A 392 25.66 12.67 -3.32
N GLU A 393 25.35 13.69 -4.12
CA GLU A 393 24.17 14.53 -3.84
C GLU A 393 22.88 13.71 -3.97
N VAL A 394 22.00 13.86 -2.98
CA VAL A 394 20.68 13.22 -2.92
C VAL A 394 19.62 14.29 -2.70
N GLY A 395 18.44 14.14 -3.31
CA GLY A 395 17.32 15.04 -3.06
C GLY A 395 16.87 14.97 -1.60
N ASN A 396 16.26 13.84 -1.23
CA ASN A 396 15.71 13.59 0.09
C ASN A 396 16.35 12.35 0.72
N LEU A 397 16.78 12.46 1.97
CA LEU A 397 17.19 11.34 2.80
C LEU A 397 16.18 11.14 3.92
N HIS A 398 15.72 9.91 4.14
CA HIS A 398 14.88 9.52 5.25
C HIS A 398 15.61 8.56 6.17
N LEU A 399 15.78 8.96 7.43
CA LEU A 399 16.43 8.13 8.45
C LEU A 399 15.39 7.59 9.43
N GLN A 400 15.47 6.28 9.63
CA GLN A 400 14.75 5.57 10.68
C GLN A 400 15.74 4.69 11.45
N THR A 401 15.61 4.60 12.76
CA THR A 401 16.58 3.87 13.59
C THR A 401 15.95 3.54 14.93
N ASP A 402 16.19 2.32 15.41
CA ASP A 402 15.78 1.87 16.73
C ASP A 402 16.96 2.08 17.68
N PHE A 403 16.79 2.97 18.66
CA PHE A 403 17.92 3.50 19.41
C PHE A 403 18.20 2.78 20.72
N THR A 404 19.49 2.48 20.98
CA THR A 404 20.27 3.08 22.08
C THR A 404 21.80 3.06 21.76
N SER A 405 22.50 4.18 21.98
CA SER A 405 23.97 4.35 22.17
C SER A 405 24.99 4.64 21.03
N TYR A 406 24.72 4.50 19.72
CA TYR A 406 25.77 4.70 18.66
C TYR A 406 25.45 5.72 17.54
N TYR A 407 24.77 6.83 17.84
CA TYR A 407 24.29 7.78 16.81
C TYR A 407 25.42 8.43 15.99
N GLY A 408 26.59 8.64 16.59
CA GLY A 408 27.73 9.31 15.95
C GLY A 408 28.26 8.54 14.74
N ALA A 409 28.60 7.26 14.94
CA ALA A 409 29.12 6.39 13.88
C ALA A 409 28.09 6.20 12.76
N PHE A 410 26.80 6.09 13.10
CA PHE A 410 25.71 6.05 12.13
C PHE A 410 25.65 7.31 11.26
N LEU A 411 25.58 8.48 11.88
CA LEU A 411 25.50 9.73 11.16
C LEU A 411 26.76 9.96 10.29
N ASP A 412 27.94 9.64 10.83
CA ASP A 412 29.19 9.73 10.09
C ASP A 412 29.18 8.79 8.87
N GLY A 413 28.68 7.55 9.00
CA GLY A 413 28.55 6.60 7.88
C GLY A 413 27.57 7.09 6.81
N VAL A 414 26.37 7.50 7.21
CA VAL A 414 25.32 8.01 6.31
C VAL A 414 25.78 9.25 5.54
N LEU A 415 26.41 10.21 6.21
CA LEU A 415 26.89 11.44 5.56
C LEU A 415 28.23 11.24 4.81
N SER A 416 28.85 10.06 4.94
CA SER A 416 29.99 9.64 4.11
C SER A 416 29.57 9.00 2.79
N ILE A 417 28.32 8.53 2.67
CA ILE A 417 27.78 7.99 1.43
C ILE A 417 27.03 9.04 0.59
N CYS A 418 26.34 9.99 1.24
CA CYS A 418 25.54 10.99 0.55
C CYS A 418 25.49 12.37 1.22
N TYR A 419 25.18 13.38 0.41
CA TYR A 419 24.87 14.76 0.80
C TYR A 419 23.42 15.07 0.43
N PRO A 420 22.46 14.85 1.35
CA PRO A 420 21.05 15.13 1.08
C PRO A 420 20.73 16.62 1.17
N ARG A 421 19.86 17.13 0.29
CA ARG A 421 19.32 18.50 0.41
C ARG A 421 18.31 18.59 1.54
N ILE A 422 17.46 17.57 1.65
CA ILE A 422 16.47 17.46 2.72
C ILE A 422 16.75 16.16 3.49
N LEU A 423 16.96 16.28 4.79
CA LEU A 423 17.06 15.17 5.73
C LEU A 423 15.75 15.07 6.52
N SER A 424 15.10 13.92 6.50
CA SER A 424 13.86 13.65 7.22
C SER A 424 14.02 12.55 8.25
N VAL A 425 13.38 12.73 9.41
CA VAL A 425 13.46 11.81 10.55
C VAL A 425 12.09 11.68 11.20
N ASN A 426 11.69 10.45 11.49
CA ASN A 426 10.42 10.18 12.17
C ASN A 426 10.50 10.51 13.66
N ASN A 427 9.44 11.12 14.19
CA ASN A 427 9.16 11.31 15.60
C ASN A 427 7.94 10.47 15.97
N SER A 428 8.15 9.18 16.20
CA SER A 428 7.07 8.21 16.46
C SER A 428 7.01 7.82 17.94
N CYS A 429 8.14 7.86 18.64
CA CYS A 429 8.24 7.52 20.06
C CYS A 429 9.19 8.46 20.82
N GLN A 430 9.23 8.32 22.14
CA GLN A 430 10.10 9.17 22.98
C GLN A 430 11.60 8.97 22.70
N ALA A 431 12.02 7.78 22.26
CA ALA A 431 13.41 7.53 21.87
C ALA A 431 13.81 8.36 20.65
N ASP A 432 12.89 8.54 19.68
CA ASP A 432 13.11 9.34 18.48
C ASP A 432 13.35 10.81 18.83
N CYS A 433 12.61 11.35 19.80
CA CYS A 433 12.83 12.72 20.29
C CYS A 433 14.28 12.95 20.72
N PHE A 434 14.87 12.02 21.47
CA PHE A 434 16.26 12.15 21.94
C PHE A 434 17.27 12.12 20.79
N PHE A 435 17.03 11.30 19.77
CA PHE A 435 17.87 11.32 18.58
C PHE A 435 17.73 12.61 17.79
N ILE A 436 16.51 13.13 17.63
CA ILE A 436 16.27 14.38 16.91
C ILE A 436 16.94 15.56 17.64
N GLU A 437 16.81 15.64 18.98
CA GLU A 437 17.53 16.60 19.83
C GLU A 437 19.05 16.50 19.58
N TRP A 438 19.62 15.30 19.71
CA TRP A 438 21.04 15.05 19.50
C TRP A 438 21.51 15.36 18.07
N LEU A 439 20.73 14.97 17.06
CA LEU A 439 21.04 15.15 15.65
C LEU A 439 21.12 16.63 15.32
N TYR A 440 20.12 17.40 15.76
CA TYR A 440 20.10 18.84 15.54
C TYR A 440 21.28 19.53 16.22
N GLU A 441 21.56 19.21 17.50
CA GLU A 441 22.72 19.75 18.20
C GLU A 441 24.03 19.44 17.48
N LYS A 442 24.18 18.22 16.95
CA LYS A 442 25.39 17.81 16.22
C LYS A 442 25.53 18.45 14.85
N LEU A 443 24.42 18.72 14.17
CA LEU A 443 24.41 19.38 12.88
C LEU A 443 24.72 20.88 13.00
N ILE A 444 24.26 21.55 14.06
CA ILE A 444 24.54 22.97 14.31
C ILE A 444 25.92 23.20 14.93
N ASN A 445 26.25 22.46 16.00
CA ASN A 445 27.51 22.61 16.73
C ASN A 445 28.61 21.74 16.12
N LYS A 446 28.87 21.94 14.82
CA LYS A 446 29.91 21.22 14.09
C LYS A 446 31.30 21.68 14.56
N ASP A 447 32.12 20.73 14.99
CA ASP A 447 33.55 20.97 15.25
C ASP A 447 34.33 20.68 13.96
N ASP A 448 34.80 21.74 13.30
CA ASP A 448 35.59 21.71 12.07
C ASP A 448 37.10 21.68 12.33
N ASN A 449 37.54 21.54 13.59
CA ASN A 449 38.95 21.30 13.90
C ASN A 449 39.35 19.81 13.80
N CYS A 450 38.45 18.95 13.34
CA CYS A 450 38.71 17.52 13.20
C CYS A 450 39.39 17.18 11.85
N CYS A 451 40.15 16.08 11.78
CA CYS A 451 40.68 15.52 10.53
C CYS A 451 41.57 16.45 9.64
N ASN A 452 42.10 17.57 10.14
CA ASN A 452 42.84 18.57 9.35
C ASN A 452 44.09 18.08 8.59
N ILE A 453 44.61 16.90 8.95
CA ILE A 453 45.80 16.28 8.36
C ILE A 453 45.45 15.44 7.11
N HIS A 454 44.16 15.22 6.82
CA HIS A 454 43.69 14.34 5.74
C HIS A 454 43.13 15.14 4.57
N ASP A 455 43.44 14.70 3.34
CA ASP A 455 42.93 15.31 2.11
C ASP A 455 41.40 15.21 1.99
N ILE A 456 40.81 14.11 2.48
CA ILE A 456 39.37 13.90 2.53
C ILE A 456 38.89 14.12 3.96
N LYS A 457 38.23 15.25 4.14
CA LYS A 457 37.67 15.66 5.43
C LYS A 457 36.31 15.01 5.68
N CYS A 458 35.86 15.03 6.94
CA CYS A 458 34.51 14.56 7.28
C CYS A 458 33.43 15.58 6.87
N TRP A 459 32.18 15.14 6.86
CA TRP A 459 31.00 15.93 6.45
C TRP A 459 30.89 17.30 7.15
N ARG A 460 31.42 17.44 8.37
CA ARG A 460 31.41 18.68 9.17
C ARG A 460 32.09 19.86 8.48
N HIS A 461 33.06 19.60 7.61
CA HIS A 461 33.79 20.64 6.86
C HIS A 461 33.06 21.12 5.61
N TYR A 462 32.17 20.29 5.08
CA TYR A 462 31.44 20.58 3.85
C TYR A 462 30.08 21.18 4.17
N LEU A 463 29.37 20.65 5.17
CA LEU A 463 28.09 21.21 5.59
C LEU A 463 28.25 22.69 5.98
N LYS A 464 27.62 23.60 5.24
CA LYS A 464 27.68 25.06 5.45
C LYS A 464 26.64 25.51 6.46
N ASN A 465 25.39 25.08 6.26
CA ASN A 465 24.26 25.58 7.01
C ASN A 465 23.14 24.52 7.15
N VAL A 466 22.34 24.65 8.21
CA VAL A 466 21.26 23.72 8.56
C VAL A 466 20.04 24.54 8.98
N LYS A 467 18.86 24.21 8.44
CA LYS A 467 17.60 24.83 8.82
C LYS A 467 16.53 23.77 9.02
N ILE A 468 15.64 23.97 9.97
CA ILE A 468 14.42 23.16 10.08
C ILE A 468 13.44 23.70 9.04
N GLU A 469 13.14 22.91 8.03
CA GLU A 469 12.25 23.32 6.94
C GLU A 469 10.79 23.23 7.38
N SER A 470 10.41 22.09 7.96
CA SER A 470 9.06 21.87 8.47
C SER A 470 8.98 20.66 9.40
N PHE A 471 7.88 20.59 10.14
CA PHE A 471 7.43 19.38 10.82
C PHE A 471 6.03 19.02 10.32
N ILE A 472 5.82 17.75 9.94
CA ILE A 472 4.54 17.26 9.43
C ILE A 472 3.96 16.23 10.41
N PRO A 473 2.91 16.57 11.17
CA PRO A 473 2.19 15.61 12.01
C PRO A 473 1.58 14.47 11.19
N TYR A 474 1.56 13.24 11.72
CA TYR A 474 0.95 12.10 11.03
C TYR A 474 -0.57 12.22 10.91
N LYS A 475 -1.21 12.83 11.91
CA LYS A 475 -2.68 13.02 11.94
C LYS A 475 -3.10 14.20 11.08
N ASP A 476 -2.47 15.35 11.32
CA ASP A 476 -2.73 16.58 10.60
C ASP A 476 -1.58 16.82 9.61
N LYS A 477 -1.71 16.31 8.37
CA LYS A 477 -0.69 16.40 7.31
C LYS A 477 -0.38 17.82 6.81
N LYS A 478 -0.63 18.85 7.62
CA LYS A 478 -0.30 20.24 7.35
C LYS A 478 1.09 20.54 7.91
N PRO A 479 2.01 21.08 7.11
CA PRO A 479 3.34 21.43 7.59
C PRO A 479 3.26 22.55 8.62
N LEU A 480 3.98 22.39 9.72
CA LEU A 480 4.24 23.40 10.72
C LEU A 480 5.62 24.01 10.44
N HIS A 481 5.66 25.30 10.10
CA HIS A 481 6.88 26.08 9.87
C HIS A 481 7.12 26.98 11.08
N LEU A 482 8.16 26.73 11.88
CA LEU A 482 8.53 27.59 13.01
C LEU A 482 10.03 27.48 13.33
N ASP A 483 10.64 28.64 13.60
CA ASP A 483 12.07 28.80 13.93
C ASP A 483 12.47 28.28 15.35
N SER A 484 11.57 27.60 16.08
CA SER A 484 11.81 27.10 17.46
C SER A 484 11.05 25.81 17.76
N LEU A 485 11.11 24.82 16.84
CA LEU A 485 10.51 23.50 17.09
C LEU A 485 11.32 22.64 18.08
N ILE A 486 12.62 22.89 18.22
CA ILE A 486 13.53 22.09 19.04
C ILE A 486 13.20 22.20 20.53
N ASP A 487 12.98 23.42 21.03
CA ASP A 487 12.68 23.67 22.45
C ASP A 487 11.35 23.03 22.90
N ARG A 488 10.49 22.68 21.94
CA ARG A 488 9.16 22.09 22.17
C ARG A 488 9.03 20.69 21.57
N LEU A 489 10.15 20.03 21.23
CA LEU A 489 10.16 18.69 20.62
C LEU A 489 9.27 17.67 21.34
N ARG A 490 9.28 17.73 22.68
CA ARG A 490 8.54 16.80 23.55
C ARG A 490 7.04 17.09 23.64
N GLU A 491 6.61 18.27 23.19
CA GLU A 491 5.20 18.68 23.16
C GLU A 491 4.56 18.43 21.78
N LEU A 492 5.38 18.16 20.77
CA LEU A 492 4.90 17.94 19.41
C LEU A 492 4.19 16.58 19.30
N PRO A 493 3.14 16.50 18.48
CA PRO A 493 2.51 15.22 18.17
C PRO A 493 3.49 14.32 17.41
N THR A 494 3.10 13.07 17.17
CA THR A 494 3.87 12.20 16.29
C THR A 494 3.83 12.71 14.85
N GLY A 495 4.96 12.63 14.15
CA GLY A 495 5.12 13.19 12.81
C GLY A 495 6.55 13.03 12.29
N THR A 496 6.88 13.76 11.24
CA THR A 496 8.21 13.71 10.60
C THR A 496 8.82 15.11 10.58
N PHE A 497 10.08 15.20 10.99
CA PHE A 497 10.90 16.40 10.87
C PHE A 497 11.59 16.45 9.51
N TYR A 498 11.72 17.64 8.95
CA TYR A 498 12.46 17.91 7.72
C TYR A 498 13.50 18.99 7.99
N PHE A 499 14.77 18.66 7.74
CA PHE A 499 15.94 19.52 7.86
C PHE A 499 16.47 19.83 6.47
N HIS A 500 16.59 21.10 6.12
CA HIS A 500 17.29 21.54 4.93
C HIS A 500 18.80 21.64 5.24
N LEU A 501 19.62 20.96 4.45
CA LEU A 501 21.07 20.94 4.59
C LEU A 501 21.74 21.60 3.38
N ASP A 502 22.55 22.63 3.64
CA ASP A 502 23.36 23.30 2.64
C ASP A 502 24.79 22.77 2.72
N TRP A 503 25.26 22.06 1.69
CA TRP A 503 26.62 21.52 1.57
C TRP A 503 27.57 22.44 0.80
#